data_AF-A0A0U2YMG4-F1
#
_entry.id   AF-A0A0U2YMG4-F1
#
_cell.length_a   1.000
_cell.length_b   1.000
_cell.length_c   1.000
_cell.angle_alpha   90.00
_cell.angle_beta   90.00
_cell.angle_gamma   90.00
#
_symmetry.space_group_name_H-M   'P 1'
#
loop_
_entity.id
_entity.type
_entity.pdbx_description
1 polymer ?
#
loop_
_entity_poly.entity_id
_entity_poly.type
_entity_poly.pdbx_seq_one_letter_code
_entity_poly.pdbx_strand_id
1 'polypeptide(L)'
;MRGIVVSPEIVMSGKNSMSVNGGTIAPIKLRQYLLYWDQIDFPTSNIITFGGTADTDFLESTGALKRSRVNLQMAGEFTNLFLKSQMEAFRLNNEKEVGSWSLAQPHYNLVLDEVSGIMSRNIEVELYQSLPVPEKDVPLVDILEFKEKRKDELLEFRSLIDNLYLDIVNSGDQERDKLKSLELLARKTKEIDRLMEESFMSRLAQSLKIEFDWKDMAAKTGTTVLGSFTGQYTFETGLAVGLLSSINVSSEMSLKPRSLPPELKDYAYLYYSQKEFK
;
A
#
# COMPACT_ATOMS: atom_id res chain seq x y z
N MET A 1 4.51 -14.97 0.34
CA MET A 1 4.29 -14.05 1.47
C MET A 1 4.37 -12.63 0.91
N ARG A 2 3.57 -11.69 1.41
CA ARG A 2 3.67 -10.26 1.09
C ARG A 2 4.04 -9.45 2.33
N GLY A 3 5.13 -8.71 2.24
CA GLY A 3 5.59 -7.82 3.28
C GLY A 3 5.35 -6.35 2.94
N ILE A 4 5.24 -5.51 3.95
CA ILE A 4 5.16 -4.06 3.77
C ILE A 4 6.15 -3.35 4.68
N VAL A 5 6.97 -2.47 4.09
CA VAL A 5 7.92 -1.64 4.83
C VAL A 5 7.29 -0.30 5.11
N VAL A 6 7.02 -0.01 6.38
CA VAL A 6 6.26 1.17 6.81
C VAL A 6 7.20 2.27 7.29
N SER A 7 6.83 3.52 7.05
CA SER A 7 7.44 4.69 7.69
C SER A 7 6.61 5.10 8.92
N PRO A 8 7.19 5.85 9.88
CA PRO A 8 6.38 6.55 10.88
C PRO A 8 5.43 7.53 10.20
N GLU A 9 4.50 8.09 10.97
CA GLU A 9 3.76 9.27 10.51
C GLU A 9 4.71 10.44 10.26
N ILE A 10 4.62 10.97 9.05
CA ILE A 10 5.48 12.03 8.54
C ILE A 10 4.58 13.17 8.09
N VAL A 11 4.93 14.39 8.46
CA VAL A 11 4.28 15.62 8.04
C VAL A 11 5.26 16.48 7.26
N MET A 12 4.92 16.75 6.00
CA MET A 12 5.67 17.67 5.14
C MET A 12 5.38 19.12 5.53
N SER A 13 6.42 19.85 5.94
CA SER A 13 6.37 21.28 6.22
C SER A 13 7.15 22.03 5.11
N GLY A 14 6.44 22.52 4.09
CA GLY A 14 7.08 23.20 2.96
C GLY A 14 7.88 22.27 2.03
N LYS A 15 8.77 22.84 1.18
CA LYS A 15 9.41 22.09 0.08
C LYS A 15 10.46 21.07 0.52
N ASN A 16 11.15 21.29 1.63
CA ASN A 16 12.30 20.47 2.07
C ASN A 16 12.34 20.18 3.57
N SER A 17 11.27 20.46 4.33
CA SER A 17 11.26 20.10 5.75
C SER A 17 10.18 19.06 6.04
N MET A 18 10.59 18.04 6.78
CA MET A 18 9.79 16.89 7.12
C MET A 18 9.88 16.73 8.62
N SER A 19 8.72 16.62 9.28
CA SER A 19 8.65 16.36 10.71
C SER A 19 7.99 15.00 10.92
N VAL A 20 8.40 14.31 11.96
CA VAL A 20 7.79 13.03 12.34
C VAL A 20 6.75 13.32 13.41
N ASN A 21 5.53 12.83 13.17
CA ASN A 21 4.45 12.91 14.13
C ASN A 21 4.51 11.69 15.06
N GLY A 22 5.04 11.87 16.27
CA GLY A 22 5.01 10.85 17.33
C GLY A 22 5.89 9.61 17.14
N GLY A 23 6.55 9.42 15.98
CA GLY A 23 7.49 8.33 15.75
C GLY A 23 6.85 6.94 15.76
N THR A 24 5.54 6.87 15.55
CA THR A 24 4.74 5.63 15.58
C THR A 24 3.97 5.45 14.28
N ILE A 25 3.33 4.30 14.14
CA ILE A 25 2.38 4.01 13.05
C ILE A 25 0.99 4.40 13.55
N ALA A 26 0.23 5.13 12.73
CA ALA A 26 -1.16 5.48 13.04
C ALA A 26 -1.97 4.21 13.39
N PRO A 27 -2.77 4.17 14.47
CA PRO A 27 -3.48 2.96 14.88
C PRO A 27 -4.38 2.33 13.80
N ILE A 28 -5.05 3.16 12.99
CA ILE A 28 -5.88 2.69 11.86
C ILE A 28 -5.01 2.07 10.76
N LYS A 29 -3.87 2.71 10.43
CA LYS A 29 -2.94 2.21 9.42
C LYS A 29 -2.29 0.90 9.86
N LEU A 30 -1.94 0.77 11.14
CA LEU A 30 -1.40 -0.47 11.68
C LEU A 30 -2.36 -1.64 11.49
N ARG A 31 -3.66 -1.43 11.75
CA ARG A 31 -4.71 -2.43 11.56
C ARG A 31 -4.92 -2.78 10.09
N GLN A 32 -4.87 -1.77 9.23
CA GLN A 32 -4.90 -1.96 7.77
C GLN A 32 -3.71 -2.79 7.29
N TYR A 33 -2.49 -2.48 7.74
CA TYR A 33 -1.29 -3.24 7.40
C TYR A 33 -1.40 -4.69 7.87
N LEU A 34 -1.84 -4.87 9.11
CA LEU A 34 -2.01 -6.19 9.71
C LEU A 34 -2.99 -7.06 8.94
N LEU A 35 -4.11 -6.47 8.50
CA LEU A 35 -5.16 -7.16 7.77
C LEU A 35 -4.72 -7.56 6.36
N TYR A 36 -4.11 -6.64 5.61
CA TYR A 36 -3.88 -6.81 4.17
C TYR A 36 -2.44 -7.22 3.79
N TRP A 37 -1.47 -7.27 4.71
CA TRP A 37 -0.10 -7.78 4.46
C TRP A 37 0.25 -8.90 5.42
N ASP A 38 1.05 -9.87 4.97
CA ASP A 38 1.44 -11.01 5.79
C ASP A 38 2.43 -10.62 6.88
N GLN A 39 3.33 -9.68 6.58
CA GLN A 39 4.34 -9.18 7.52
C GLN A 39 4.53 -7.67 7.39
N ILE A 40 4.67 -7.00 8.52
CA ILE A 40 5.01 -5.58 8.62
C ILE A 40 6.50 -5.48 8.97
N ASP A 41 7.26 -4.65 8.24
CA ASP A 41 8.60 -4.25 8.66
C ASP A 41 8.57 -2.78 9.06
N PHE A 42 8.80 -2.52 10.34
CA PHE A 42 8.96 -1.17 10.88
C PHE A 42 10.44 -0.95 11.24
N PRO A 43 11.26 -0.54 10.26
CA PRO A 43 12.70 -0.64 10.39
C PRO A 43 13.26 0.29 11.46
N THR A 44 14.42 -0.06 12.00
CA THR A 44 15.20 0.79 12.91
C THR A 44 16.59 0.95 12.34
N SER A 45 17.31 1.98 12.77
CA SER A 45 18.69 2.21 12.36
C SER A 45 19.62 2.47 13.53
N ASN A 46 20.93 2.48 13.25
CA ASN A 46 21.96 2.94 14.17
C ASN A 46 21.82 4.42 14.60
N ILE A 47 20.96 5.22 13.92
CA ILE A 47 20.75 6.65 14.21
C ILE A 47 19.35 6.92 14.74
N ILE A 48 18.35 6.22 14.21
CA ILE A 48 16.93 6.39 14.52
C ILE A 48 16.38 5.09 15.08
N THR A 49 15.93 5.15 16.32
CA THR A 49 15.10 4.10 16.93
C THR A 49 13.71 4.68 17.13
N PHE A 50 12.69 3.98 16.64
CA PHE A 50 11.31 4.29 16.96
C PHE A 50 10.94 3.60 18.27
N GLY A 51 10.20 4.28 19.13
CA GLY A 51 9.69 3.67 20.35
C GLY A 51 8.80 2.46 20.03
N GLY A 52 8.87 1.44 20.88
CA GLY A 52 7.84 0.40 20.96
C GLY A 52 6.57 1.00 21.58
N THR A 53 5.43 0.60 21.03
CA THR A 53 4.10 0.80 21.61
C THR A 53 3.58 -0.57 22.02
N ALA A 54 2.61 -0.64 22.94
CA ALA A 54 1.98 -1.92 23.29
C ALA A 54 1.49 -2.68 22.05
N ASP A 55 0.95 -1.97 21.07
CA ASP A 55 0.51 -2.53 19.78
C ASP A 55 1.68 -3.11 18.96
N THR A 56 2.78 -2.37 18.80
CA THR A 56 3.94 -2.84 18.02
C THR A 56 4.71 -3.94 18.72
N ASP A 57 4.86 -3.85 20.04
CA ASP A 57 5.48 -4.90 20.88
C ASP A 57 4.66 -6.20 20.83
N PHE A 58 3.32 -6.10 20.87
CA PHE A 58 2.45 -7.24 20.70
C PHE A 58 2.63 -7.89 19.32
N LEU A 59 2.62 -7.11 18.24
CA LEU A 59 2.79 -7.65 16.88
C LEU A 59 4.18 -8.22 16.62
N GLU A 60 5.22 -7.70 17.28
CA GLU A 60 6.55 -8.29 17.28
C GLU A 60 6.53 -9.67 17.96
N SER A 61 5.83 -9.79 19.09
CA SER A 61 5.71 -11.06 19.82
C SER A 61 4.94 -12.14 19.03
N THR A 62 4.04 -11.75 18.13
CA THR A 62 3.30 -12.68 17.24
C THR A 62 4.05 -12.98 15.93
N GLY A 63 5.12 -12.24 15.62
CA GLY A 63 5.85 -12.33 14.36
C GLY A 63 5.18 -11.63 13.17
N ALA A 64 4.03 -10.99 13.39
CA ALA A 64 3.34 -10.20 12.37
C ALA A 64 4.07 -8.89 12.05
N LEU A 65 4.86 -8.37 13.00
CA LEU A 65 5.76 -7.24 12.81
C LEU A 65 7.21 -7.67 13.04
N LYS A 66 8.13 -7.15 12.22
CA LYS A 66 9.58 -7.23 12.44
C LYS A 66 10.20 -5.84 12.38
N ARG A 67 11.44 -5.75 12.87
CA ARG A 67 12.28 -4.55 12.73
C ARG A 67 13.57 -4.89 12.01
N SER A 68 13.65 -4.58 10.72
CA SER A 68 14.93 -4.62 10.02
C SER A 68 15.86 -3.56 10.60
N ARG A 69 17.06 -3.97 11.01
CA ARG A 69 18.09 -3.06 11.48
C ARG A 69 18.96 -2.62 10.31
N VAL A 70 18.90 -1.33 9.98
CA VAL A 70 19.67 -0.76 8.88
C VAL A 70 20.84 0.07 9.41
N ASN A 71 21.96 0.02 8.70
CA ASN A 71 23.13 0.83 9.01
C ASN A 71 23.16 2.02 8.07
N LEU A 72 22.75 3.18 8.58
CA LEU A 72 22.81 4.44 7.86
C LEU A 72 24.16 5.11 8.12
N GLN A 73 24.81 5.53 7.04
CA GLN A 73 25.93 6.44 7.12
C GLN A 73 25.39 7.87 7.33
N MET A 74 25.97 8.61 8.28
CA MET A 74 25.66 10.03 8.44
C MET A 74 26.29 10.83 7.31
N ALA A 75 25.58 10.90 6.19
CA ALA A 75 25.90 11.76 5.07
C ALA A 75 24.60 12.40 4.51
N GLY A 76 24.57 13.73 4.46
CA GLY A 76 23.43 14.53 3.96
C GLY A 76 22.45 15.00 5.05
N GLU A 77 21.29 15.50 4.62
CA GLU A 77 20.26 16.08 5.51
C GLU A 77 19.63 15.04 6.45
N PHE A 78 19.57 15.37 7.75
CA PHE A 78 18.93 14.56 8.80
C PHE A 78 17.43 14.33 8.54
N THR A 79 16.79 15.26 7.83
CA THR A 79 15.35 15.32 7.60
C THR A 79 14.80 14.07 6.89
N ASN A 80 15.64 13.38 6.11
CA ASN A 80 15.23 12.24 5.28
C ASN A 80 15.67 10.88 5.83
N LEU A 81 16.23 10.81 7.04
CA LEU A 81 16.77 9.57 7.60
C LEU A 81 15.69 8.48 7.73
N PHE A 82 14.43 8.85 7.98
CA PHE A 82 13.29 7.93 8.04
C PHE A 82 13.00 7.28 6.68
N LEU A 83 13.03 8.08 5.60
CA LEU A 83 12.88 7.59 4.22
C LEU A 83 14.05 6.71 3.81
N LYS A 84 15.29 7.11 4.14
CA LYS A 84 16.49 6.30 3.90
C LYS A 84 16.41 4.95 4.63
N SER A 85 15.93 4.96 5.88
CA SER A 85 15.75 3.75 6.66
C SER A 85 14.71 2.81 6.03
N GLN A 86 13.59 3.37 5.59
CA GLN A 86 12.54 2.62 4.88
C GLN A 86 13.07 2.02 3.58
N MET A 87 13.78 2.82 2.78
CA MET A 87 14.33 2.38 1.49
C MET A 87 15.38 1.27 1.65
N GLU A 88 16.27 1.39 2.64
CA GLU A 88 17.28 0.37 2.87
C GLU A 88 16.66 -0.94 3.39
N ALA A 89 15.66 -0.86 4.26
CA ALA A 89 14.93 -2.06 4.70
C ALA A 89 14.17 -2.72 3.55
N PHE A 90 13.54 -1.93 2.68
CA PHE A 90 12.91 -2.40 1.46
C PHE A 90 13.89 -3.10 0.52
N ARG A 91 15.09 -2.54 0.34
CA ARG A 91 16.18 -3.16 -0.43
C ARG A 91 16.59 -4.51 0.16
N LEU A 92 16.90 -4.55 1.47
CA LEU A 92 17.32 -5.76 2.18
C LEU A 92 16.26 -6.86 2.16
N ASN A 93 14.99 -6.49 2.27
CA ASN A 93 13.89 -7.45 2.20
C ASN A 93 13.74 -8.01 0.77
N ASN A 94 13.82 -7.17 -0.26
CA ASN A 94 13.77 -7.62 -1.65
C ASN A 94 15.00 -8.45 -2.06
N GLU A 95 16.17 -8.27 -1.44
CA GLU A 95 17.31 -9.16 -1.65
C GLU A 95 17.06 -10.59 -1.15
N LYS A 96 16.24 -10.73 -0.09
CA LYS A 96 15.90 -12.04 0.48
C LYS A 96 14.70 -12.67 -0.20
N GLU A 97 13.69 -11.85 -0.52
CA GLU A 97 12.41 -12.26 -1.07
C GLU A 97 12.00 -11.30 -2.19
N VAL A 98 12.59 -11.54 -3.35
CA VAL A 98 12.42 -10.70 -4.54
C VAL A 98 10.93 -10.53 -4.86
N GLY A 99 10.49 -9.28 -5.05
CA GLY A 99 9.14 -8.97 -5.49
C GLY A 99 8.05 -9.15 -4.43
N SER A 100 8.42 -9.46 -3.18
CA SER A 100 7.45 -9.77 -2.12
C SER A 100 7.16 -8.60 -1.18
N TRP A 101 7.90 -7.49 -1.33
CA TRP A 101 7.86 -6.37 -0.41
C TRP A 101 7.45 -5.08 -1.11
N SER A 102 6.63 -4.28 -0.43
CA SER A 102 6.14 -2.99 -0.91
C SER A 102 6.42 -1.87 0.10
N LEU A 103 6.43 -0.62 -0.35
CA LEU A 103 6.57 0.56 0.51
C LEU A 103 5.21 1.07 0.99
N ALA A 104 5.11 1.46 2.26
CA ALA A 104 3.93 2.13 2.82
C ALA A 104 4.24 3.52 3.33
N GLN A 105 3.49 4.52 2.86
CA GLN A 105 3.60 5.89 3.35
C GLN A 105 2.23 6.55 3.58
N PRO A 106 2.15 7.51 4.51
CA PRO A 106 0.92 8.18 4.88
C PRO A 106 0.47 9.29 3.90
N HIS A 107 1.17 9.47 2.79
CA HIS A 107 0.93 10.55 1.81
C HIS A 107 0.27 10.00 0.55
N TYR A 108 -0.43 10.88 -0.18
CA TYR A 108 -1.01 10.52 -1.48
C TYR A 108 0.05 10.17 -2.53
N ASN A 109 1.24 10.78 -2.46
CA ASN A 109 2.34 10.49 -3.38
C ASN A 109 3.50 9.87 -2.62
N LEU A 110 4.18 8.91 -3.25
CA LEU A 110 5.39 8.33 -2.70
C LEU A 110 6.46 9.42 -2.56
N VAL A 111 7.00 9.54 -1.35
CA VAL A 111 8.10 10.45 -1.04
C VAL A 111 9.38 9.63 -0.98
N LEU A 112 10.32 9.95 -1.87
CA LEU A 112 11.67 9.38 -1.90
C LEU A 112 12.69 10.51 -1.85
N ASP A 113 13.88 10.24 -1.34
CA ASP A 113 14.99 11.17 -1.48
C ASP A 113 15.50 11.18 -2.94
N GLU A 114 16.17 12.28 -3.33
CA GLU A 114 16.61 12.52 -4.71
C GLU A 114 17.48 11.39 -5.29
N VAL A 115 18.25 10.74 -4.41
CA VAL A 115 19.15 9.64 -4.78
C VAL A 115 18.37 8.35 -4.99
N SER A 116 17.34 8.06 -4.21
CA SER A 116 16.58 6.80 -4.33
C SER A 116 15.46 6.87 -5.36
N GLY A 117 14.96 8.07 -5.69
CA GLY A 117 13.82 8.25 -6.59
C GLY A 117 14.20 8.50 -8.05
N ILE A 118 13.38 7.98 -8.96
CA ILE A 118 13.35 8.36 -10.38
C ILE A 118 11.92 8.61 -10.83
N MET A 119 11.73 9.67 -11.64
CA MET A 119 10.45 9.92 -12.31
C MET A 119 10.19 8.86 -13.37
N SER A 120 9.02 8.23 -13.28
CA SER A 120 8.54 7.28 -14.28
C SER A 120 7.06 7.49 -14.51
N ARG A 121 6.60 7.08 -15.71
CA ARG A 121 5.18 6.87 -15.92
C ARG A 121 4.81 5.56 -15.22
N ASN A 122 3.83 5.63 -14.35
CA ASN A 122 3.34 4.49 -13.58
C ASN A 122 1.84 4.33 -13.81
N ILE A 123 1.37 3.12 -13.55
CA ILE A 123 -0.05 2.85 -13.44
C ILE A 123 -0.44 3.04 -11.97
N GLU A 124 -1.49 3.82 -11.74
CA GLU A 124 -2.07 4.04 -10.43
C GLU A 124 -3.46 3.38 -10.36
N VAL A 125 -3.66 2.57 -9.33
CA VAL A 125 -4.97 2.02 -8.96
C VAL A 125 -5.35 2.60 -7.61
N GLU A 126 -6.44 3.36 -7.59
CA GLU A 126 -6.93 4.06 -6.41
C GLU A 126 -8.26 3.45 -5.97
N LEU A 127 -8.22 2.74 -4.85
CA LEU A 127 -9.38 2.30 -4.09
C LEU A 127 -9.85 3.48 -3.22
N TYR A 128 -10.68 4.37 -3.76
CA TYR A 128 -11.18 5.54 -3.04
C TYR A 128 -12.38 5.19 -2.16
N GLN A 129 -12.26 5.43 -0.85
CA GLN A 129 -13.28 5.14 0.17
C GLN A 129 -13.92 3.75 0.00
N SER A 130 -13.14 2.77 -0.44
CA SER A 130 -13.63 1.45 -0.78
C SER A 130 -13.07 0.39 0.16
N LEU A 131 -11.86 0.57 0.68
CA LEU A 131 -11.21 -0.50 1.44
C LEU A 131 -11.75 -0.56 2.88
N PRO A 132 -12.40 -1.66 3.29
CA PRO A 132 -12.85 -1.82 4.67
C PRO A 132 -11.65 -2.05 5.59
N VAL A 133 -11.59 -1.31 6.70
CA VAL A 133 -10.51 -1.38 7.69
C VAL A 133 -11.09 -1.41 9.10
N PRO A 134 -10.60 -2.27 10.01
CA PRO A 134 -11.02 -2.26 11.40
C PRO A 134 -10.70 -0.92 12.05
N GLU A 135 -11.61 -0.37 12.86
CA GLU A 135 -11.31 0.88 13.55
C GLU A 135 -10.21 0.73 14.61
N LYS A 136 -9.64 1.86 15.06
CA LYS A 136 -8.54 1.92 16.02
C LYS A 136 -8.81 1.18 17.34
N ASP A 137 -10.06 0.94 17.72
CA ASP A 137 -10.43 0.32 18.99
C ASP A 137 -10.64 -1.20 18.84
N VAL A 138 -10.64 -1.74 17.62
CA VAL A 138 -10.68 -3.19 17.38
C VAL A 138 -9.36 -3.82 17.87
N PRO A 139 -9.39 -4.86 18.73
CA PRO A 139 -8.20 -5.54 19.20
C PRO A 139 -7.37 -6.17 18.07
N LEU A 140 -6.04 -6.08 18.16
CA LEU A 140 -5.14 -6.64 17.16
C LEU A 140 -5.21 -8.18 17.08
N VAL A 141 -5.53 -8.84 18.20
CA VAL A 141 -5.75 -10.29 18.25
C VAL A 141 -6.94 -10.71 17.39
N ASP A 142 -8.07 -10.00 17.48
CA ASP A 142 -9.26 -10.28 16.68
C ASP A 142 -8.98 -10.13 15.18
N ILE A 143 -8.11 -9.17 14.80
CA ILE A 143 -7.70 -8.97 13.41
C ILE A 143 -6.84 -10.13 12.92
N LEU A 144 -5.93 -10.64 13.76
CA LEU A 144 -5.12 -11.82 13.43
C LEU A 144 -6.00 -13.07 13.26
N GLU A 145 -6.97 -13.28 14.14
CA GLU A 145 -7.92 -14.40 14.05
C GLU A 145 -8.80 -14.29 12.82
N PHE A 146 -9.32 -13.10 12.52
CA PHE A 146 -10.10 -12.84 11.32
C PHE A 146 -9.29 -13.13 10.06
N LYS A 147 -8.04 -12.66 10.01
CA LYS A 147 -7.16 -12.83 8.86
C LYS A 147 -6.86 -14.30 8.60
N GLU A 148 -6.66 -15.10 9.64
CA GLU A 148 -6.46 -16.54 9.48
C GLU A 148 -7.75 -17.22 9.01
N LYS A 149 -8.91 -16.87 9.61
CA LYS A 149 -10.22 -17.43 9.26
C LYS A 149 -10.68 -17.08 7.85
N ARG A 150 -10.34 -15.89 7.35
CA ARG A 150 -10.74 -15.34 6.04
C ARG A 150 -9.58 -15.21 5.06
N LYS A 151 -8.56 -16.05 5.24
CA LYS A 151 -7.32 -16.01 4.48
C LYS A 151 -7.56 -16.14 2.98
N ASP A 152 -8.44 -17.04 2.58
CA ASP A 152 -8.71 -17.31 1.17
C ASP A 152 -9.35 -16.09 0.49
N GLU A 153 -10.29 -15.42 1.16
CA GLU A 153 -10.94 -14.22 0.66
C GLU A 153 -9.97 -13.04 0.54
N LEU A 154 -9.06 -12.89 1.52
CA LEU A 154 -8.00 -11.87 1.49
C LEU A 154 -6.96 -12.16 0.40
N LEU A 155 -6.61 -13.42 0.16
CA LEU A 155 -5.71 -13.82 -0.92
C LEU A 155 -6.35 -13.61 -2.30
N GLU A 156 -7.64 -13.90 -2.46
CA GLU A 156 -8.36 -13.63 -3.70
C GLU A 156 -8.40 -12.14 -4.01
N PHE A 157 -8.67 -11.29 -3.00
CA PHE A 157 -8.61 -9.83 -3.15
C PHE A 157 -7.24 -9.35 -3.63
N ARG A 158 -6.15 -9.85 -3.03
CA ARG A 158 -4.79 -9.53 -3.47
C ARG A 158 -4.53 -9.98 -4.91
N SER A 159 -4.98 -11.20 -5.26
CA SER A 159 -4.82 -11.70 -6.62
C SER A 159 -5.58 -10.88 -7.66
N LEU A 160 -6.76 -10.34 -7.32
CA LEU A 160 -7.50 -9.44 -8.20
C LEU A 160 -6.75 -8.12 -8.44
N ILE A 161 -6.13 -7.54 -7.41
CA ILE A 161 -5.27 -6.35 -7.56
C ILE A 161 -4.07 -6.65 -8.46
N ASP A 162 -3.37 -7.76 -8.20
CA ASP A 162 -2.15 -8.13 -8.92
C ASP A 162 -2.39 -8.41 -10.40
N ASN A 163 -3.56 -8.97 -10.71
CA ASN A 163 -3.94 -9.33 -12.06
C ASN A 163 -4.70 -8.23 -12.79
N LEU A 164 -5.19 -7.20 -12.09
CA LEU A 164 -6.02 -6.13 -12.67
C LEU A 164 -5.43 -5.58 -13.97
N TYR A 165 -4.13 -5.25 -13.96
CA TYR A 165 -3.47 -4.69 -15.13
C TYR A 165 -3.09 -5.76 -16.17
N LEU A 166 -2.73 -6.98 -15.74
CA LEU A 166 -2.36 -8.09 -16.62
C LEU A 166 -3.54 -8.57 -17.45
N ASP A 167 -4.72 -8.63 -16.84
CA ASP A 167 -5.96 -9.04 -17.48
C ASP A 167 -6.36 -8.03 -18.57
N ILE A 168 -6.18 -6.73 -18.30
CA ILE A 168 -6.45 -5.66 -19.27
C ILE A 168 -5.46 -5.72 -20.44
N VAL A 169 -4.17 -5.86 -20.17
CA VAL A 169 -3.12 -5.79 -21.21
C VAL A 169 -3.15 -7.00 -22.14
N ASN A 170 -3.43 -8.19 -21.62
CA ASN A 170 -3.45 -9.43 -22.41
C ASN A 170 -4.78 -9.69 -23.12
N SER A 171 -5.78 -8.81 -22.96
CA SER A 171 -7.10 -8.97 -23.56
C SER A 171 -7.17 -8.48 -25.01
N GLY A 172 -7.91 -9.23 -25.84
CA GLY A 172 -8.34 -8.77 -27.17
C GLY A 172 -9.45 -7.70 -27.14
N ASP A 173 -10.17 -7.57 -26.03
CA ASP A 173 -11.21 -6.55 -25.78
C ASP A 173 -10.93 -5.85 -24.44
N GLN A 174 -9.96 -4.92 -24.49
CA GLN A 174 -9.41 -4.27 -23.31
C GLN A 174 -10.44 -3.47 -22.51
N GLU A 175 -11.43 -2.86 -23.18
CA GLU A 175 -12.45 -2.04 -22.51
C GLU A 175 -13.39 -2.93 -21.69
N ARG A 176 -13.86 -4.03 -22.28
CA ARG A 176 -14.73 -4.98 -21.59
C ARG A 176 -14.02 -5.66 -20.42
N ASP A 177 -12.80 -6.13 -20.62
CA ASP A 177 -12.06 -6.84 -19.57
C ASP A 177 -11.59 -5.91 -18.45
N LYS A 178 -11.32 -4.63 -18.75
CA LYS A 178 -11.15 -3.60 -17.72
C LYS A 178 -12.39 -3.49 -16.84
N LEU A 179 -13.56 -3.26 -17.43
CA LEU A 179 -14.80 -3.09 -16.66
C LEU A 179 -15.10 -4.32 -15.81
N LYS A 180 -14.93 -5.52 -16.38
CA LYS A 180 -15.09 -6.79 -15.67
C LYS A 180 -14.12 -6.89 -14.48
N SER A 181 -12.85 -6.57 -14.67
CA SER A 181 -11.84 -6.69 -13.61
C SER A 181 -12.09 -5.68 -12.48
N LEU A 182 -12.53 -4.47 -12.81
CA LEU A 182 -12.95 -3.46 -11.82
C LEU A 182 -14.20 -3.89 -11.06
N GLU A 183 -15.21 -4.46 -11.74
CA GLU A 183 -16.42 -5.00 -11.10
C GLU A 183 -16.08 -6.14 -10.14
N LEU A 184 -15.20 -7.07 -10.54
CA LEU A 184 -14.76 -8.18 -9.68
C LEU A 184 -14.07 -7.65 -8.41
N LEU A 185 -13.18 -6.67 -8.55
CA LEU A 185 -12.50 -6.05 -7.41
C LEU A 185 -13.47 -5.29 -6.49
N ALA A 186 -14.44 -4.56 -7.07
CA ALA A 186 -15.48 -3.88 -6.31
C ALA A 186 -16.37 -4.88 -5.54
N ARG A 187 -16.76 -5.98 -6.17
CA ARG A 187 -17.56 -7.04 -5.53
C ARG A 187 -16.78 -7.70 -4.40
N LYS A 188 -15.49 -8.03 -4.62
CA LYS A 188 -14.66 -8.62 -3.57
C LYS A 188 -14.47 -7.68 -2.38
N THR A 189 -14.33 -6.38 -2.64
CA THR A 189 -14.31 -5.35 -1.59
C THR A 189 -15.58 -5.37 -0.74
N LYS A 190 -16.76 -5.44 -1.36
CA LYS A 190 -18.06 -5.58 -0.64
C LYS A 190 -18.17 -6.88 0.14
N GLU A 191 -17.63 -7.97 -0.39
CA GLU A 191 -17.62 -9.26 0.28
C GLU A 191 -16.79 -9.21 1.56
N ILE A 192 -15.57 -8.66 1.49
CA ILE A 192 -14.71 -8.46 2.68
C ILE A 192 -15.41 -7.55 3.70
N ASP A 193 -16.04 -6.46 3.24
CA ASP A 193 -16.81 -5.55 4.09
C ASP A 193 -17.90 -6.30 4.89
N ARG A 194 -18.69 -7.14 4.21
CA ARG A 194 -19.71 -7.97 4.87
C ARG A 194 -19.10 -8.96 5.87
N LEU A 195 -18.00 -9.63 5.52
CA LEU A 195 -17.34 -10.57 6.44
C LEU A 195 -16.79 -9.87 7.68
N MET A 196 -16.31 -8.63 7.52
CA MET A 196 -15.85 -7.79 8.61
C MET A 196 -17.00 -7.34 9.51
N GLU A 197 -18.19 -7.05 8.96
CA GLU A 197 -19.39 -6.74 9.74
C GLU A 197 -19.77 -7.86 10.71
N GLU A 198 -19.60 -9.11 10.28
CA GLU A 198 -19.86 -10.29 11.11
C GLU A 198 -18.82 -10.51 12.21
N SER A 199 -17.64 -9.87 12.10
CA SER A 199 -16.46 -10.19 12.90
C SER A 199 -15.98 -9.06 13.80
N PHE A 200 -16.22 -7.80 13.42
CA PHE A 200 -15.73 -6.63 14.15
C PHE A 200 -16.88 -5.73 14.58
N MET A 201 -16.73 -5.14 15.77
CA MET A 201 -17.71 -4.20 16.34
C MET A 201 -17.81 -2.89 15.54
N SER A 202 -16.70 -2.45 14.93
CA SER A 202 -16.69 -1.27 14.07
C SER A 202 -15.60 -1.37 12.99
N ARG A 203 -15.86 -0.73 11.85
CA ARG A 203 -14.98 -0.65 10.69
C ARG A 203 -15.29 0.62 9.91
N LEU A 204 -14.34 1.08 9.11
CA LEU A 204 -14.46 2.29 8.32
C LEU A 204 -13.91 2.08 6.90
N ALA A 205 -14.31 2.96 5.98
CA ALA A 205 -13.73 3.02 4.64
C ALA A 205 -12.43 3.82 4.65
N GLN A 206 -11.33 3.19 4.23
CA GLN A 206 -10.08 3.87 3.89
C GLN A 206 -9.89 3.94 2.39
N SER A 207 -9.09 4.92 1.97
CA SER A 207 -8.57 4.96 0.61
C SER A 207 -7.19 4.31 0.53
N LEU A 208 -6.93 3.61 -0.56
CA LEU A 208 -5.65 2.98 -0.84
C LEU A 208 -5.27 3.24 -2.29
N LYS A 209 -4.06 3.77 -2.49
CA LYS A 209 -3.45 3.97 -3.80
C LYS A 209 -2.31 3.00 -3.99
N ILE A 210 -2.27 2.35 -5.14
CA ILE A 210 -1.32 1.31 -5.49
C ILE A 210 -0.60 1.73 -6.76
N GLU A 211 0.72 1.72 -6.75
CA GLU A 211 1.52 2.09 -7.92
C GLU A 211 2.25 0.87 -8.52
N PHE A 212 2.14 0.75 -9.85
CA PHE A 212 2.74 -0.31 -10.65
C PHE A 212 3.72 0.26 -11.68
N ASP A 213 4.86 -0.41 -11.87
CA ASP A 213 5.85 -0.02 -12.88
C ASP A 213 5.44 -0.51 -14.27
N TRP A 214 5.09 0.42 -15.16
CA TRP A 214 4.57 0.08 -16.48
C TRP A 214 5.68 -0.31 -17.49
N LYS A 215 6.93 0.13 -17.26
CA LYS A 215 7.98 0.11 -18.30
C LYS A 215 8.43 -1.31 -18.66
N ASP A 216 8.52 -2.20 -17.68
CA ASP A 216 9.00 -3.56 -17.90
C ASP A 216 7.99 -4.42 -18.69
N MET A 217 6.74 -3.99 -18.74
CA MET A 217 5.63 -4.71 -19.38
C MET A 217 5.31 -4.16 -20.77
N ALA A 218 5.35 -2.83 -20.98
CA ALA A 218 5.20 -2.20 -22.29
C ALA A 218 6.17 -2.75 -23.35
N ALA A 219 7.41 -3.02 -22.92
CA ALA A 219 8.45 -3.60 -23.74
C ALA A 219 8.15 -5.06 -24.13
N LYS A 220 7.40 -5.80 -23.30
CA LYS A 220 7.06 -7.22 -23.51
C LYS A 220 5.80 -7.41 -24.37
N THR A 221 4.83 -6.49 -24.30
CA THR A 221 3.52 -6.67 -24.95
C THR A 221 3.36 -5.86 -26.24
N GLY A 222 4.28 -4.95 -26.56
CA GLY A 222 4.25 -4.16 -27.80
C GLY A 222 3.06 -3.19 -27.93
N THR A 223 2.29 -3.02 -26.86
CA THR A 223 1.05 -2.23 -26.83
C THR A 223 1.32 -0.82 -26.32
N THR A 224 1.14 0.19 -27.19
CA THR A 224 1.31 1.62 -26.88
C THR A 224 0.04 2.27 -26.31
N VAL A 225 -1.05 1.53 -26.10
CA VAL A 225 -2.37 2.11 -25.83
C VAL A 225 -2.61 2.28 -24.33
N LEU A 226 -1.97 3.29 -23.74
CA LEU A 226 -2.21 3.73 -22.36
C LEU A 226 -3.65 4.23 -22.14
N GLY A 227 -4.37 4.63 -23.20
CA GLY A 227 -5.72 5.19 -23.12
C GLY A 227 -6.81 4.18 -22.76
N SER A 228 -6.69 2.91 -23.16
CA SER A 228 -7.64 1.85 -22.80
C SER A 228 -7.59 1.53 -21.31
N PHE A 229 -6.45 1.83 -20.68
CA PHE A 229 -6.12 1.42 -19.32
C PHE A 229 -6.77 2.29 -18.25
N THR A 230 -7.00 3.57 -18.53
CA THR A 230 -7.59 4.49 -17.55
C THR A 230 -9.11 4.33 -17.47
N GLY A 231 -9.67 4.65 -16.30
CA GLY A 231 -11.10 4.56 -16.07
C GLY A 231 -11.48 4.68 -14.61
N GLN A 232 -12.78 4.82 -14.36
CA GLN A 232 -13.34 4.86 -13.02
C GLN A 232 -14.54 3.91 -12.97
N TYR A 233 -14.62 3.13 -11.89
CA TYR A 233 -15.78 2.31 -11.57
C TYR A 233 -16.31 2.71 -10.20
N THR A 234 -17.54 3.22 -10.16
CA THR A 234 -18.21 3.64 -8.92
C THR A 234 -19.13 2.53 -8.42
N PHE A 235 -19.20 2.39 -7.11
CA PHE A 235 -20.06 1.39 -6.47
C PHE A 235 -20.43 1.83 -5.06
N GLU A 236 -21.61 1.42 -4.61
CA GLU A 236 -22.04 1.66 -3.24
C GLU A 236 -21.45 0.61 -2.30
N THR A 237 -20.78 1.06 -1.24
CA THR A 237 -20.39 0.21 -0.11
C THR A 237 -21.28 0.52 1.09
N GLY A 238 -21.46 -0.45 1.99
CA GLY A 238 -22.20 -0.24 3.24
C GLY A 238 -21.43 0.60 4.27
N LEU A 239 -20.15 0.91 3.99
CA LEU A 239 -19.21 1.52 4.92
C LEU A 239 -19.51 3.00 5.25
N ALA A 240 -20.23 3.71 4.38
CA ALA A 240 -20.57 5.11 4.60
C ALA A 240 -21.90 5.49 3.93
N VAL A 241 -22.92 5.77 4.75
CA VAL A 241 -24.25 6.17 4.29
C VAL A 241 -24.15 7.47 3.47
N GLY A 242 -24.49 7.40 2.18
CA GLY A 242 -24.51 8.56 1.28
C GLY A 242 -23.18 8.92 0.61
N LEU A 243 -22.12 8.12 0.77
CA LEU A 243 -20.87 8.29 0.04
C LEU A 243 -20.70 7.18 -1.01
N LEU A 244 -20.29 7.55 -2.22
CA LEU A 244 -19.95 6.60 -3.28
C LEU A 244 -18.47 6.22 -3.19
N SER A 245 -18.20 4.92 -3.15
CA SER A 245 -16.85 4.38 -3.30
C SER A 245 -16.48 4.28 -4.78
N SER A 246 -15.19 4.32 -5.08
CA SER A 246 -14.73 4.12 -6.46
C SER A 246 -13.40 3.40 -6.55
N ILE A 247 -13.18 2.76 -7.68
CA ILE A 247 -11.89 2.27 -8.14
C ILE A 247 -11.49 3.13 -9.33
N ASN A 248 -10.44 3.92 -9.19
CA ASN A 248 -9.88 4.72 -10.28
C ASN A 248 -8.61 4.06 -10.79
N VAL A 249 -8.45 4.05 -12.11
CA VAL A 249 -7.24 3.59 -12.77
C VAL A 249 -6.73 4.74 -13.62
N SER A 250 -5.49 5.17 -13.37
CA SER A 250 -4.87 6.28 -14.08
C SER A 250 -3.43 5.96 -14.50
N SER A 251 -2.91 6.77 -15.43
CA SER A 251 -1.51 6.72 -15.84
C SER A 251 -0.88 8.08 -15.58
N GLU A 252 0.00 8.15 -14.58
CA GLU A 252 0.59 9.41 -14.11
C GLU A 252 2.12 9.33 -14.06
N MET A 253 2.76 10.49 -14.08
CA MET A 253 4.20 10.60 -13.79
C MET A 253 4.36 10.68 -12.27
N SER A 254 4.98 9.66 -11.65
CA SER A 254 5.23 9.63 -10.22
C SER A 254 6.62 9.07 -9.88
N LEU A 255 7.03 9.21 -8.61
CA LEU A 255 8.31 8.71 -8.12
C LEU A 255 8.23 7.21 -7.96
N LYS A 256 9.26 6.51 -8.45
CA LYS A 256 9.50 5.11 -8.10
C LYS A 256 10.95 4.94 -7.60
N PRO A 257 11.24 3.91 -6.80
CA PRO A 257 12.62 3.59 -6.46
C PRO A 257 13.48 3.30 -7.70
N ARG A 258 14.75 3.71 -7.68
CA ARG A 258 15.69 3.50 -8.80
C ARG A 258 16.02 2.04 -9.05
N SER A 259 16.13 1.25 -7.99
CA SER A 259 16.54 -0.16 -8.03
C SER A 259 15.34 -1.07 -7.70
N LEU A 260 14.28 -0.97 -8.51
CA LEU A 260 13.18 -1.93 -8.42
C LEU A 260 13.56 -3.24 -9.10
N PRO A 261 13.36 -4.40 -8.43
CA PRO A 261 13.45 -5.69 -9.09
C PRO A 261 12.48 -5.78 -10.27
N PRO A 262 12.85 -6.38 -11.41
CA PRO A 262 11.96 -6.57 -12.57
C PRO A 262 10.68 -7.36 -12.23
N GLU A 263 10.74 -8.21 -11.21
CA GLU A 263 9.64 -9.07 -10.78
C GLU A 263 8.61 -8.33 -9.91
N LEU A 264 8.93 -7.11 -9.44
CA LEU A 264 8.06 -6.36 -8.55
C LEU A 264 6.95 -5.67 -9.35
N LYS A 265 5.73 -6.19 -9.22
CA LYS A 265 4.54 -5.65 -9.89
C LYS A 265 4.05 -4.38 -9.19
N ASP A 266 3.84 -4.47 -7.88
CA ASP A 266 3.37 -3.42 -6.98
C ASP A 266 4.49 -2.96 -6.04
N TYR A 267 4.92 -1.71 -6.16
CA TYR A 267 6.06 -1.20 -5.40
C TYR A 267 5.70 -0.26 -4.25
N ALA A 268 4.51 0.35 -4.30
CA ALA A 268 4.04 1.27 -3.29
C ALA A 268 2.55 1.11 -3.01
N TYR A 269 2.22 1.21 -1.72
CA TYR A 269 0.89 1.32 -1.18
C TYR A 269 0.80 2.60 -0.35
N LEU A 270 -0.06 3.50 -0.78
CA LEU A 270 -0.13 4.87 -0.30
C LEU A 270 -1.52 5.12 0.29
N TYR A 271 -1.55 5.64 1.52
CA TYR A 271 -2.78 5.81 2.27
C TYR A 271 -3.05 7.27 2.54
N TYR A 272 -4.29 7.67 2.38
CA TYR A 272 -4.73 9.04 2.60
C TYR A 272 -6.23 9.04 2.94
N SER A 273 -6.65 9.95 3.81
CA SER A 273 -8.04 10.04 4.25
C SER A 273 -8.90 10.90 3.33
N GLN A 274 -8.31 11.93 2.68
CA GLN A 274 -8.92 12.74 1.62
C GLN A 274 -7.81 13.32 0.73
N LYS A 275 -8.08 13.43 -0.58
CA LYS A 275 -7.21 14.13 -1.52
C LYS A 275 -7.25 15.61 -1.12
N GLU A 276 -6.17 16.15 -0.56
CA GLU A 276 -6.02 17.61 -0.46
C GLU A 276 -5.92 18.15 -1.88
N PHE A 277 -7.06 18.50 -2.46
CA PHE A 277 -7.08 19.32 -3.67
C PHE A 277 -6.57 20.71 -3.26
N LYS A 278 -5.34 21.03 -3.67
CA LYS A 278 -4.86 22.40 -3.75
C LYS A 278 -5.36 23.04 -5.03
#